data_AF-A0A8T5P0L0-F1
#
_entry.id   AF-A0A8T5P0L0-F1
#
_cell.length_a   1.000
_cell.length_b   1.000
_cell.length_c   1.000
_cell.angle_alpha   90.00
_cell.angle_beta   90.00
_cell.angle_gamma   90.00
#
_symmetry.space_group_name_H-M   'P 1'
#
loop_
_entity.id
_entity.type
_entity.pdbx_description
1 polymer ?
#
loop_
_entity_poly.entity_id
_entity_poly.type
_entity_poly.pdbx_seq_one_letter_code
_entity_poly.pdbx_strand_id
1 'polypeptide(L)'
;MNLWKVLALVMIGLLVIAIGFRVNYIEGQGFRLNETEKDFAINTAKTALKDEIEGKNYNVTVQDRGRIIPSDNGDKRIVRVVFSQGNITLTALVDLENGNVVEKSRVERAGWRTENVSRYPKRGGFQSLFDR
;
A
#
# COMPACT_ATOMS: atom_id res chain seq x y z
N MET A 1 -8.64 -38.54 -27.80
CA MET A 1 -8.33 -37.09 -27.83
C MET A 1 -6.84 -36.91 -27.60
N ASN A 2 -6.15 -36.05 -28.37
CA ASN A 2 -4.68 -36.01 -28.38
C ASN A 2 -4.13 -35.46 -27.05
N LEU A 3 -3.13 -36.11 -26.44
CA LEU A 3 -2.61 -35.80 -25.08
C LEU A 3 -2.23 -34.31 -24.94
N TRP A 4 -1.62 -33.76 -25.98
CA TRP A 4 -1.24 -32.34 -26.06
C TRP A 4 -2.42 -31.38 -26.01
N LYS A 5 -3.58 -31.77 -26.57
CA LYS A 5 -4.79 -30.95 -26.51
C LYS A 5 -5.40 -30.92 -25.11
N VAL A 6 -5.32 -32.04 -24.38
CA VAL A 6 -5.77 -32.12 -22.99
C VAL A 6 -4.89 -31.25 -22.09
N LEU A 7 -3.57 -31.31 -22.29
CA LEU A 7 -2.61 -30.52 -21.50
C LEU A 7 -2.78 -29.01 -21.75
N ALA A 8 -3.04 -28.61 -23.00
CA ALA A 8 -3.37 -27.22 -23.33
C ALA A 8 -4.66 -26.73 -22.64
N LEU A 9 -5.69 -27.57 -22.61
CA LEU A 9 -6.97 -27.26 -21.93
C LEU A 9 -6.79 -27.09 -20.42
N VAL A 10 -5.96 -27.93 -19.78
CA VAL A 10 -5.64 -27.82 -18.36
C VAL A 10 -4.87 -26.52 -18.06
N MET A 11 -3.89 -26.16 -18.90
CA MET A 11 -3.12 -24.91 -18.76
C MET A 11 -4.02 -23.67 -18.88
N ILE A 12 -4.94 -23.66 -19.84
CA ILE A 12 -5.91 -22.56 -20.00
C ILE A 12 -6.85 -22.50 -18.79
N GLY A 13 -7.35 -23.65 -18.31
CA GLY A 13 -8.19 -23.71 -17.11
C GLY A 13 -7.48 -23.15 -15.87
N LEU A 14 -6.23 -23.54 -15.65
CA LEU A 14 -5.41 -23.00 -14.55
C LEU A 14 -5.19 -21.49 -14.68
N LEU A 15 -4.97 -20.98 -15.88
CA LEU A 15 -4.82 -19.55 -16.12
C LEU A 15 -6.08 -18.77 -15.75
N VAL A 16 -7.26 -19.27 -16.17
CA VAL A 16 -8.56 -18.65 -15.84
C VAL A 16 -8.79 -18.65 -14.34
N ILE A 17 -8.49 -19.76 -13.65
CA ILE A 17 -8.62 -19.86 -12.19
C ILE A 17 -7.67 -18.86 -11.51
N ALA A 18 -6.41 -18.77 -11.94
CA ALA A 18 -5.44 -17.85 -11.37
C ALA A 18 -5.84 -16.38 -11.54
N ILE A 19 -6.40 -16.00 -12.70
CA ILE A 19 -6.91 -14.66 -12.96
C ILE A 19 -8.14 -14.38 -12.07
N GLY A 20 -9.10 -15.29 -12.02
CA GLY A 20 -10.31 -15.14 -11.19
C GLY A 20 -10.00 -15.01 -9.69
N PHE A 21 -9.03 -15.78 -9.20
CA PHE A 21 -8.61 -15.70 -7.80
C PHE A 21 -7.95 -14.36 -7.45
N ARG A 22 -7.12 -13.80 -8.34
CA ARG A 22 -6.51 -12.49 -8.13
C ARG A 22 -7.54 -11.37 -8.06
N VAL A 23 -8.56 -11.40 -8.92
CA VAL A 23 -9.62 -10.37 -8.93
C VAL A 23 -10.40 -10.40 -7.61
N ASN A 24 -10.87 -11.57 -7.18
CA ASN A 24 -11.60 -11.71 -5.93
C ASN A 24 -10.77 -11.33 -4.69
N TYR A 25 -9.47 -11.67 -4.68
CA TYR A 25 -8.59 -11.35 -3.55
C TYR A 25 -8.37 -9.84 -3.37
N ILE A 26 -8.30 -9.07 -4.45
CA ILE A 26 -8.13 -7.60 -4.40
C ILE A 26 -9.42 -6.91 -3.93
N GLU A 27 -10.59 -7.48 -4.25
CA GLU A 27 -11.88 -6.90 -3.87
C GLU A 27 -12.31 -7.29 -2.45
N GLY A 28 -11.99 -8.50 -2.00
CA GLY A 28 -12.45 -9.02 -0.70
C GLY A 28 -11.85 -8.35 0.54
N GLN A 29 -10.72 -7.64 0.40
CA GLN A 29 -10.06 -6.94 1.52
C GLN A 29 -10.18 -5.42 1.47
N GLY A 30 -10.92 -4.89 0.49
CA GLY A 30 -11.10 -3.46 0.29
C GLY A 30 -12.52 -3.01 0.57
N PHE A 31 -12.71 -1.99 1.41
CA PHE A 31 -14.02 -1.34 1.56
C PHE A 31 -14.03 -0.01 0.81
N ARG A 32 -15.18 0.36 0.22
CA ARG A 32 -15.34 1.68 -0.40
C ARG A 32 -15.47 2.75 0.69
N LEU A 33 -14.75 3.84 0.52
CA LEU A 33 -14.80 4.99 1.41
C LEU A 33 -15.88 5.97 0.97
N ASN A 34 -16.71 6.41 1.91
CA ASN A 34 -17.60 7.56 1.67
C ASN A 34 -16.82 8.89 1.80
N GLU A 35 -17.35 9.99 1.24
CA GLU A 35 -16.73 11.31 1.32
C GLU A 35 -16.46 11.74 2.77
N THR A 36 -17.41 11.51 3.68
CA THR A 36 -17.24 11.79 5.12
C THR A 36 -16.08 11.01 5.75
N GLU A 37 -15.90 9.74 5.38
CA GLU A 37 -14.80 8.90 5.89
C GLU A 37 -13.45 9.35 5.33
N LYS A 38 -13.43 9.81 4.07
CA LYS A 38 -12.24 10.41 3.46
C LYS A 38 -11.83 11.68 4.19
N ASP A 39 -12.78 12.59 4.45
CA ASP A 39 -12.51 13.85 5.14
C ASP A 39 -12.03 13.61 6.58
N PHE A 40 -12.66 12.66 7.28
CA PHE A 40 -12.22 12.23 8.60
C PHE A 40 -10.77 11.73 8.57
N ALA A 41 -10.44 10.82 7.66
CA ALA A 41 -9.08 10.29 7.53
C ALA A 41 -8.06 11.40 7.21
N ILE A 42 -8.41 12.36 6.33
CA ILE A 42 -7.56 13.50 6.00
C ILE A 42 -7.30 14.36 7.23
N ASN A 43 -8.34 14.71 7.98
CA ASN A 43 -8.22 15.58 9.15
C ASN A 43 -7.41 14.93 10.26
N THR A 44 -7.65 13.64 10.51
CA THR A 44 -6.86 12.84 11.45
C THR A 44 -5.39 12.77 11.03
N ALA A 45 -5.12 12.49 9.75
CA ALA A 45 -3.76 12.42 9.24
C ALA A 45 -3.04 13.79 9.27
N LYS A 46 -3.74 14.88 8.94
CA LYS A 46 -3.22 16.25 9.06
C LYS A 46 -2.88 16.62 10.50
N THR A 47 -3.70 16.20 11.44
CA THR A 47 -3.48 16.45 12.87
C THR A 47 -2.27 15.68 13.38
N ALA A 48 -2.14 14.41 13.00
CA ALA A 48 -1.02 13.56 13.40
C ALA A 48 0.31 13.95 12.74
N LEU A 49 0.28 14.49 11.52
CA LEU A 49 1.45 14.95 10.79
C LEU A 49 1.62 16.47 10.85
N LYS A 50 0.97 17.15 11.79
CA LYS A 50 0.98 18.62 11.91
C LYS A 50 2.41 19.17 11.90
N ASP A 51 3.31 18.57 12.70
CA ASP A 51 4.71 18.98 12.81
C ASP A 51 5.53 18.78 11.52
N GLU A 52 5.10 17.87 10.63
CA GLU A 52 5.79 17.56 9.37
C GLU A 52 5.21 18.36 8.17
N ILE A 53 3.96 18.80 8.32
CA ILE A 53 3.16 19.50 7.30
C ILE A 53 3.16 21.02 7.52
N GLU A 54 3.54 21.50 8.71
CA GLU A 54 3.47 22.92 9.07
C GLU A 54 4.14 23.85 8.04
N GLY A 55 3.37 24.83 7.56
CA GLY A 55 3.83 25.83 6.60
C GLY A 55 4.05 25.32 5.15
N LYS A 56 3.69 24.08 4.84
CA LYS A 56 3.92 23.45 3.54
C LYS A 56 2.61 23.06 2.85
N ASN A 57 2.47 23.46 1.59
CA ASN A 57 1.34 23.07 0.75
C ASN A 57 1.58 21.68 0.14
N TYR A 58 1.22 20.64 0.89
CA TYR A 58 1.19 19.27 0.38
C TYR A 58 -0.10 19.03 -0.39
N ASN A 59 0.02 18.38 -1.55
CA ASN A 59 -1.12 17.79 -2.24
C ASN A 59 -1.57 16.54 -1.49
N VAL A 60 -2.82 16.55 -0.99
CA VAL A 60 -3.39 15.47 -0.20
C VAL A 60 -4.20 14.57 -1.11
N THR A 61 -3.90 13.28 -1.08
CA THR A 61 -4.64 12.26 -1.82
C THR A 61 -5.01 11.13 -0.87
N VAL A 62 -6.25 10.65 -0.98
CA VAL A 62 -6.76 9.49 -0.24
C VAL A 62 -7.21 8.47 -1.26
N GLN A 63 -6.94 7.20 -1.00
CA GLN A 63 -7.44 6.14 -1.87
C GLN A 63 -8.96 6.01 -1.75
N ASP A 64 -9.64 5.69 -2.85
CA ASP A 64 -11.10 5.45 -2.84
C ASP A 64 -11.51 4.19 -2.09
N ARG A 65 -10.54 3.30 -1.84
CA ARG A 65 -10.73 2.07 -1.08
C ARG A 65 -9.82 2.06 0.15
N GLY A 66 -10.40 1.77 1.31
CA GLY A 66 -9.65 1.40 2.50
C GLY A 66 -9.35 -0.10 2.50
N ARG A 67 -8.49 -0.55 3.40
CA ARG A 67 -8.16 -1.96 3.60
C ARG A 67 -8.68 -2.43 4.93
N ILE A 68 -9.21 -3.66 4.95
CA ILE A 68 -9.51 -4.37 6.19
C ILE A 68 -8.30 -5.23 6.52
N ILE A 69 -7.70 -5.00 7.68
CA ILE A 69 -6.55 -5.77 8.17
C ILE A 69 -6.99 -6.51 9.44
N PRO A 70 -6.95 -7.85 9.47
CA PRO A 70 -7.26 -8.60 10.67
C PRO A 70 -6.23 -8.29 11.77
N SER A 71 -6.71 -8.01 12.99
CA SER A 71 -5.90 -7.73 14.17
C SER A 71 -6.43 -8.55 15.35
N ASP A 72 -5.61 -8.75 16.38
CA ASP A 72 -5.97 -9.52 17.59
C ASP A 72 -7.25 -9.01 18.30
N ASN A 73 -7.61 -7.73 18.11
CA ASN A 73 -8.79 -7.10 18.69
C ASN A 73 -9.98 -7.00 17.72
N GLY A 74 -9.93 -7.71 16.59
CA GLY A 74 -10.91 -7.61 15.51
C GLY A 74 -10.34 -7.00 14.22
N ASP A 75 -11.14 -7.07 13.16
CA ASP A 75 -10.78 -6.53 11.85
C ASP A 75 -10.69 -5.00 11.88
N LYS A 76 -9.53 -4.44 11.55
CA LYS A 76 -9.30 -2.98 11.53
C LYS A 76 -9.51 -2.40 10.15
N ARG A 77 -10.30 -1.33 10.07
CA ARG A 77 -10.53 -0.57 8.84
C ARG A 77 -9.48 0.53 8.69
N ILE A 78 -8.49 0.31 7.83
CA ILE A 78 -7.34 1.18 7.65
C ILE A 78 -7.43 1.94 6.32
N VAL A 79 -7.16 3.24 6.36
CA VAL A 79 -7.16 4.12 5.19
C VAL A 79 -5.78 4.72 5.02
N ARG A 80 -5.31 4.71 3.77
CA ARG A 80 -4.04 5.33 3.41
C ARG A 80 -4.28 6.76 2.93
N VAL A 81 -3.70 7.72 3.64
CA VAL A 81 -3.63 9.14 3.26
C VAL A 81 -2.20 9.45 2.81
N VAL A 82 -2.06 10.08 1.66
CA VAL A 82 -0.76 10.43 1.08
C VAL A 82 -0.68 11.94 0.88
N PHE A 83 0.35 12.54 1.46
CA PHE A 83 0.71 13.94 1.30
C PHE A 83 1.95 14.01 0.40
N SER A 84 1.85 14.71 -0.72
CA SER A 84 2.94 14.82 -1.69
C SER A 84 3.31 16.28 -1.95
N GLN A 85 4.59 16.61 -1.89
CA GLN A 85 5.11 17.94 -2.19
C GLN A 85 6.50 17.83 -2.79
N GLY A 86 6.60 18.11 -4.10
CA GLY A 86 7.86 18.00 -4.85
C GLY A 86 8.47 16.61 -4.70
N ASN A 87 9.60 16.53 -4.01
CA ASN A 87 10.34 15.29 -3.78
C ASN A 87 9.95 14.55 -2.50
N ILE A 88 9.11 15.13 -1.65
CA ILE A 88 8.74 14.55 -0.35
C ILE A 88 7.33 13.96 -0.45
N THR A 89 7.19 12.70 -0.02
CA THR A 89 5.91 12.02 0.13
C THR A 89 5.78 11.55 1.57
N LEU A 90 4.79 12.06 2.29
CA LEU A 90 4.37 11.53 3.59
C LEU A 90 3.18 10.62 3.37
N THR A 91 3.15 9.49 4.06
CA THR A 91 2.03 8.55 4.07
C THR A 91 1.61 8.35 5.51
N ALA A 92 0.31 8.42 5.78
CA ALA A 92 -0.29 8.02 7.05
C ALA A 92 -1.29 6.89 6.80
N LEU A 93 -1.26 5.87 7.66
CA LEU A 93 -2.28 4.83 7.77
C LEU A 93 -3.18 5.19 8.95
N VAL A 94 -4.45 5.47 8.66
CA VAL A 94 -5.45 5.90 9.64
C VAL A 94 -6.40 4.75 9.91
N ASP A 95 -6.56 4.38 11.17
CA ASP A 95 -7.63 3.51 11.64
C ASP A 95 -8.93 4.34 11.74
N LEU A 96 -9.95 3.97 10.95
CA LEU A 96 -11.22 4.68 10.92
C LEU A 96 -12.06 4.48 12.18
N GLU A 97 -11.90 3.37 12.89
CA GLU A 97 -12.74 3.09 14.06
C GLU A 97 -12.33 3.95 15.24
N ASN A 98 -11.02 4.10 15.42
CA ASN A 98 -10.45 4.79 16.58
C ASN A 98 -9.95 6.21 16.26
N GLY A 99 -9.88 6.57 14.97
CA GLY A 99 -9.27 7.84 14.55
C GLY A 99 -7.78 7.94 14.88
N ASN A 100 -7.10 6.81 15.01
CA ASN A 100 -5.67 6.77 15.35
C ASN A 100 -4.82 6.55 14.09
N VAL A 101 -3.66 7.19 14.04
CA VAL A 101 -2.67 6.91 13.00
C VAL A 101 -1.83 5.71 13.44
N VAL A 102 -1.97 4.61 12.73
CA VAL A 102 -1.29 3.35 13.02
C VAL A 102 0.16 3.37 12.54
N GLU A 103 0.39 4.03 11.40
CA GLU A 103 1.72 4.13 10.81
C GLU A 103 1.88 5.46 10.09
N LYS A 104 3.08 6.04 10.19
CA LYS A 104 3.51 7.17 9.37
C LYS A 104 4.83 6.85 8.68
N SER A 105 4.95 7.24 7.43
CA SER A 105 6.15 7.04 6.63
C SER A 105 6.46 8.29 5.83
N ARG A 106 7.73 8.70 5.83
CA ARG A 106 8.25 9.80 5.02
C ARG A 106 9.23 9.24 4.01
N VAL A 107 8.97 9.50 2.74
CA VAL A 107 9.82 9.12 1.63
C VAL A 107 10.26 10.39 0.92
N GLU A 108 11.57 10.60 0.86
CA GLU A 108 12.17 11.66 0.06
C GLU A 108 12.76 11.04 -1.20
N ARG A 109 12.15 11.34 -2.35
CA ARG A 109 12.72 11.03 -3.66
C ARG A 109 13.81 12.03 -3.97
N ALA A 110 14.99 11.82 -3.43
CA ALA A 110 16.20 12.33 -4.08
C ALA A 110 16.29 11.64 -5.45
N GLY A 111 16.33 12.41 -6.54
CA GLY A 111 16.70 11.87 -7.86
C GLY A 111 17.96 11.02 -7.73
N TRP A 112 18.11 10.01 -8.59
CA TRP A 112 19.03 8.86 -8.48
C TRP A 112 20.39 9.18 -7.84
N ARG A 113 20.44 9.14 -6.51
CA ARG A 113 21.66 9.08 -5.72
C ARG A 113 21.33 8.29 -4.47
N THR A 114 21.56 6.98 -4.56
CA THR A 114 21.44 6.05 -3.45
C THR A 114 22.57 6.32 -2.47
N GLU A 115 22.35 7.24 -1.54
CA GLU A 115 23.16 7.29 -0.34
C GLU A 115 22.57 6.28 0.65
N ASN A 116 23.10 5.06 0.56
CA ASN A 116 22.82 3.98 1.51
C ASN A 116 23.30 4.41 2.90
N VAL A 117 22.43 5.00 3.73
CA VAL A 117 22.70 5.09 5.17
C VAL A 117 22.44 3.71 5.76
N SER A 118 23.46 2.87 5.71
CA SER A 118 23.54 1.62 6.44
C SER A 118 23.55 1.89 7.94
N ARG A 119 22.40 1.79 8.60
CA ARG A 119 22.32 1.31 9.98
C ARG A 119 21.60 -0.02 9.93
N TYR A 120 22.38 -1.08 10.03
CA TYR A 120 22.07 -2.50 10.31
C TYR A 120 22.87 -3.38 9.33
N PRO A 121 23.78 -4.25 9.83
CA PRO A 121 24.61 -5.07 8.97
C PRO A 121 23.75 -6.10 8.23
N LYS A 122 23.79 -6.04 6.90
CA LYS A 122 23.24 -7.05 5.99
C LYS A 122 23.83 -8.44 6.32
N ARG A 123 22.97 -9.40 6.66
CA ARG A 123 23.27 -10.84 6.59
C ARG A 123 22.21 -11.54 5.75
N GLY A 124 22.66 -12.19 4.67
CA GLY A 124 21.89 -13.04 3.76
C GLY A 124 21.19 -12.25 2.66
N GLY A 125 21.52 -12.32 1.37
CA GLY A 125 22.16 -13.39 0.63
C GLY A 125 21.27 -13.70 -0.58
N PHE A 126 21.35 -12.87 -1.63
CA PHE A 126 20.86 -13.21 -2.97
C PHE A 126 21.67 -12.41 -3.99
N GLN A 127 22.69 -13.04 -4.55
CA GLN A 127 23.42 -12.56 -5.72
C GLN A 127 22.53 -12.83 -6.93
N SER A 128 22.05 -11.79 -7.60
CA SER A 128 21.47 -11.92 -8.93
C SER A 128 22.58 -12.21 -9.93
N LEU A 129 22.67 -13.47 -10.36
CA LEU A 129 23.25 -13.85 -11.63
C LEU A 129 22.48 -13.09 -12.72
N PHE A 130 23.16 -12.27 -13.52
CA PHE A 130 22.87 -11.86 -14.90
C PHE A 130 23.49 -10.48 -15.16
N ASP A 131 24.80 -10.49 -15.40
CA ASP A 131 25.47 -9.45 -16.20
C ASP A 131 26.28 -10.20 -17.27
N ARG A 132 25.86 -10.06 -18.52
CA ARG A 132 26.64 -10.41 -19.71
C ARG A 132 26.28 -9.46 -20.84
#